data_AF-A0A7X9HC93-F1
#
_entry.id   AF-A0A7X9HC93-F1
#
_cell.length_a   1.000
_cell.length_b   1.000
_cell.length_c   1.000
_cell.angle_alpha   90.00
_cell.angle_beta   90.00
_cell.angle_gamma   90.00
#
_symmetry.space_group_name_H-M   'P 1'
#
loop_
_entity.id
_entity.type
_entity.pdbx_description
1 polymer ?
#
loop_
_entity_poly.entity_id
_entity_poly.type
_entity_poly.pdbx_seq_one_letter_code
_entity_poly.pdbx_strand_id
1 'polypeptide(L)' 'MVKTILIGAGLLFIAVLFMGIKVFFTKEGKFPDIHIGNNKAMQERGIGCATSQDAQMRSKISPVKLMLKSKNHK' A
#
# COMPACT_ATOMS: atom_id res chain seq x y z
N MET A 1 -13.61 -22.74 34.56
CA MET A 1 -13.44 -21.49 33.78
C MET A 1 -11.98 -21.16 33.49
N VAL A 2 -11.11 -21.05 34.51
CA VAL A 2 -9.69 -20.68 34.31
C VAL A 2 -8.95 -21.58 33.32
N LYS A 3 -9.16 -22.90 33.41
CA LYS A 3 -8.54 -23.89 32.51
C LYS A 3 -8.90 -23.66 31.03
N THR A 4 -10.16 -23.30 30.75
CA THR A 4 -10.65 -22.99 29.40
C THR A 4 -10.03 -21.71 28.86
N ILE A 5 -9.91 -20.67 29.71
CA ILE A 5 -9.27 -19.40 29.34
C ILE A 5 -7.79 -19.61 29.02
N LEU A 6 -7.08 -20.40 29.82
CA LEU A 6 -5.66 -20.73 29.58
C LEU A 6 -5.45 -21.45 28.25
N ILE A 7 -6.31 -22.42 27.93
CA ILE A 7 -6.24 -23.15 26.65
C ILE A 7 -6.52 -22.19 25.48
N GLY A 8 -7.56 -21.34 25.59
CA GLY A 8 -7.89 -20.36 24.57
C GLY A 8 -6.77 -19.34 24.34
N ALA A 9 -6.19 -18.82 25.42
CA ALA A 9 -5.05 -17.89 25.34
C ALA A 9 -3.82 -18.55 24.70
N GLY A 10 -3.52 -19.80 25.04
CA GLY A 10 -2.43 -20.56 24.43
C GLY A 10 -2.60 -20.76 22.92
N LEU A 11 -3.82 -21.10 22.49
CA LEU A 11 -4.13 -21.24 21.06
C LEU A 11 -4.02 -19.92 20.30
N LEU A 12 -4.54 -18.82 20.86
CA LEU A 12 -4.39 -17.49 20.26
C LEU A 12 -2.92 -17.07 20.14
N PHE A 13 -2.13 -17.33 21.18
CA PHE A 13 -0.71 -17.02 21.17
C PHE A 13 0.04 -17.78 20.06
N ILE A 14 -0.23 -19.09 19.93
CA ILE A 14 0.34 -19.91 18.85
C ILE A 14 -0.10 -19.39 17.46
N ALA A 15 -1.36 -18.98 17.30
CA ALA A 15 -1.84 -18.42 16.04
C ALA A 15 -1.11 -17.11 15.66
N VAL A 16 -0.89 -16.21 16.61
CA VAL A 16 -0.14 -14.96 16.38
C VAL A 16 1.31 -15.26 16.01
N LEU A 17 1.96 -16.22 16.69
CA LEU A 17 3.33 -16.63 16.36
C LEU A 17 3.44 -17.20 14.94
N PHE A 18 2.50 -18.05 14.53
CA PHE A 18 2.48 -18.60 13.17
C PHE A 18 2.24 -17.52 12.12
N MET A 19 1.32 -16.58 12.37
CA MET A 19 1.05 -15.46 11.46
C MET A 19 2.28 -14.58 11.25
N GLY A 20 3.08 -14.39 12.30
CA GLY A 20 4.31 -13.59 12.26
C GLY A 20 5.59 -14.39 12.05
N ILE A 21 5.55 -15.66 11.61
CA ILE A 21 6.75 -16.53 11.65
C ILE A 21 7.97 -15.92 10.95
N LYS A 22 7.76 -15.25 9.80
CA LYS A 22 8.83 -14.54 9.09
C LYS A 22 9.33 -13.31 9.84
N VAL A 23 8.45 -12.59 10.52
CA VAL A 23 8.81 -11.38 11.27
C VAL A 23 9.52 -11.73 12.57
N PHE A 24 9.07 -12.77 13.28
CA PHE A 24 9.63 -13.15 14.59
C PHE A 24 10.90 -14.01 14.49
N PHE A 25 11.02 -14.87 13.47
CA PHE A 25 12.08 -15.89 13.42
C PHE A 25 13.08 -15.73 12.26
N THR A 26 13.05 -14.63 11.49
CA THR A 26 14.07 -14.37 10.45
C THR A 26 14.94 -13.16 10.79
N LYS A 27 16.21 -13.18 10.35
CA LYS A 27 17.18 -12.09 10.59
C LYS A 27 16.76 -10.76 9.93
N GLU A 28 15.93 -10.84 8.89
CA GLU A 28 15.36 -9.68 8.19
C GLU A 28 13.89 -9.47 8.55
N GLY A 29 13.46 -9.94 9.74
CA GLY A 29 12.10 -9.92 10.23
C GLY A 29 11.55 -8.50 10.44
N LYS A 30 11.18 -7.86 9.35
CA LYS A 30 10.59 -6.52 9.30
C LYS A 30 9.18 -6.66 8.76
N PHE A 31 8.25 -5.88 9.32
CA PHE A 31 6.98 -5.71 8.65
C PHE A 31 7.20 -5.03 7.30
N PRO A 32 6.47 -5.44 6.24
CA PRO A 32 6.58 -4.82 4.94
C PRO A 32 6.23 -3.33 5.07
N ASP A 33 6.95 -2.49 4.33
CA ASP A 33 6.66 -1.06 4.28
C ASP A 33 5.29 -0.85 3.60
N ILE A 34 4.37 -0.22 4.33
CA ILE A 34 3.01 0.10 3.86
C ILE A 34 2.97 1.42 3.08
N HIS A 35 4.08 2.15 2.99
CA HIS A 35 4.16 3.34 2.17
C HIS A 35 4.24 2.97 0.69
N ILE A 36 3.17 3.30 -0.04
CA ILE A 36 3.08 3.18 -1.51
C ILE A 36 4.33 3.76 -2.20
N GLY A 37 4.84 4.89 -1.70
CA GLY A 37 6.00 5.57 -2.26
C GLY A 37 7.30 4.76 -2.20
N ASN A 38 7.45 3.83 -1.26
CA ASN A 38 8.67 3.01 -1.10
C ASN A 38 8.51 1.60 -1.70
N ASN A 39 7.30 1.26 -2.16
CA ASN A 39 7.00 -0.05 -2.69
C ASN A 39 7.40 -0.14 -4.17
N LYS A 40 8.56 -0.75 -4.46
CA LYS A 40 9.07 -0.97 -5.82
C LYS A 40 8.04 -1.66 -6.74
N ALA A 41 7.33 -2.67 -6.23
CA ALA A 41 6.34 -3.38 -7.03
C ALA A 41 5.14 -2.50 -7.42
N MET A 42 4.79 -1.50 -6.59
CA MET A 42 3.75 -0.52 -6.93
C MET A 42 4.26 0.54 -7.89
N GLN A 43 5.51 0.99 -7.72
CA GLN A 43 6.17 1.91 -8.65
C GLN A 43 6.30 1.30 -10.06
N GLU A 44 6.70 0.03 -10.17
CA GLU A 44 6.78 -0.70 -11.45
C GLU A 44 5.43 -0.78 -12.16
N ARG A 45 4.33 -0.78 -11.41
CA ARG A 45 2.95 -0.74 -11.94
C ARG A 45 2.46 0.68 -12.24
N GLY A 46 3.28 1.70 -12.02
CA GLY A 46 2.91 3.11 -12.21
C GLY A 46 1.97 3.66 -11.13
N ILE A 47 1.81 2.98 -9.99
CA ILE A 47 0.91 3.38 -8.91
C ILE A 47 1.67 4.27 -7.92
N GLY A 48 1.36 5.57 -7.93
CA GLY A 48 1.94 6.57 -7.02
C GLY A 48 1.04 6.91 -5.83
N CYS A 49 1.53 7.74 -4.90
CA CYS A 49 0.68 8.30 -3.85
C CYS A 49 -0.36 9.27 -4.43
N ALA A 50 -1.50 9.42 -3.76
CA ALA A 50 -2.59 10.29 -4.22
C ALA A 50 -2.10 11.72 -4.52
N THR A 51 -1.28 12.31 -3.63
CA THR A 51 -0.72 13.66 -3.81
C THR A 51 0.16 13.77 -5.06
N SER A 52 0.98 12.75 -5.35
CA SER A 52 1.81 12.74 -6.56
C SER A 52 0.96 12.58 -7.81
N GLN A 53 -0.08 11.74 -7.77
CA GLN A 53 -1.04 11.58 -8.86
C GLN A 53 -1.80 12.89 -9.13
N ASP A 54 -2.23 13.59 -8.08
CA ASP A 54 -2.89 14.90 -8.18
C ASP A 54 -1.96 15.96 -8.78
N ALA A 55 -0.71 16.03 -8.33
CA ALA A 55 0.28 16.96 -8.88
C ALA A 55 0.57 16.70 -10.36
N GLN A 56 0.72 15.43 -10.75
CA GLN A 56 0.89 15.02 -12.15
C GLN A 56 -0.34 15.35 -13.00
N MET A 57 -1.55 15.25 -12.44
CA MET A 57 -2.77 15.57 -13.16
C MET A 57 -2.92 17.08 -13.34
N ARG A 58 -2.51 17.88 -12.35
CA ARG A 58 -2.48 19.36 -12.44
C ARG A 58 -1.45 19.89 -13.44
N SER A 59 -0.32 19.19 -13.60
CA SER A 59 0.72 19.60 -14.57
C SER A 59 0.37 19.24 -16.02
N LYS A 60 -0.56 18.30 -16.24
CA LYS A 60 -1.07 18.00 -17.58
C LYS A 60 -1.96 19.13 -18.08
N ILE A 61 -1.81 19.48 -19.37
CA ILE A 61 -2.68 20.46 -20.04
C ILE A 61 -4.12 19.96 -19.93
N SER A 62 -5.04 20.81 -19.49
CA SER A 62 -6.44 20.39 -19.36
C SER A 62 -6.95 19.90 -20.72
N PRO A 63 -7.60 18.72 -20.79
CA PRO A 63 -8.17 18.20 -22.03
C PRO A 63 -9.08 19.22 -22.69
N VAL A 64 -9.81 19.99 -21.88
CA VAL A 64 -10.68 21.10 -22.31
C VAL A 64 -9.89 22.15 -23.08
N LYS A 65 -8.70 22.56 -22.64
CA LYS A 65 -7.90 23.57 -23.35
C LYS A 65 -7.35 23.05 -24.68
N LEU A 66 -6.98 21.77 -24.75
CA LEU A 66 -6.60 21.12 -26.00
C LEU A 66 -7.79 21.06 -26.98
N MET A 67 -8.98 20.71 -26.48
CA MET A 67 -10.21 20.68 -27.28
C MET A 67 -10.61 22.08 -27.80
N LEU A 68 -10.46 23.13 -26.98
CA LEU A 68 -10.72 24.52 -27.39
C LEU A 68 -9.70 25.01 -28.43
N LYS A 69 -8.42 24.63 -28.30
CA LYS A 69 -7.39 24.96 -29.30
C LYS A 69 -7.67 24.31 -30.66
N SER A 70 -8.14 23.05 -30.66
CA SER A 70 -8.48 22.35 -31.90
C SER A 70 -9.72 22.94 -32.59
N LYS A 71 -10.73 23.41 -31.83
CA LYS A 71 -11.91 24.07 -32.39
C LYS A 71 -11.62 25.47 -32.96
N ASN A 72 -10.68 26.22 -32.39
CA ASN A 72 -10.29 27.55 -32.88
C ASN A 72 -9.40 27.52 -34.14
N HIS A 73 -8.90 26.35 -34.53
CA HIS A 73 -8.06 26.18 -35.73
C HIS A 73 -8.85 25.58 -36.91
N LYS A 74 -10.18 25.59 -36.84
CA LYS A 74 -11.09 25.14 -37.91
C LYS A 74 -12.04 26.27 -38.25
#